data_AF-A0AAW0YNM3-F1
#
_entry.id   AF-A0AAW0YNM3-F1
#
_cell.length_a   1.000
_cell.length_b   1.000
_cell.length_c   1.000
_cell.angle_alpha   90.00
_cell.angle_beta   90.00
_cell.angle_gamma   90.00
#
_symmetry.space_group_name_H-M   'P 1'
#
loop_
_entity.id
_entity.type
_entity.pdbx_description
1 polymer ?
#
loop_
_entity_poly.entity_id
_entity_poly.type
_entity_poly.pdbx_seq_one_letter_code
_entity_poly.pdbx_strand_id
1 'polypeptide(L)'
;MATGISLGGMILGNYLATRGETAAQHLVAAMVLSIPWNVFIGTESLEKPLWNLLLNRHLAHCLCESVRSMRKQLEGHYKWDLDHVMQSKTIREFDSRFTAVQFGFRDVEEYYRTACLHDKLDNIKVPLLCLTAADDPFQPMEGIPIEAASRSSHVAIVVTARGGHIGFMEGIFPTNTYYSDRIYKQLVKGIFSNLSDMKRIREEADEHARLMACSAKETVS
;
A
#
# COMPACT_ATOMS: atom_id res chain seq x y z
N MET A 1 3.49 15.87 -3.37
CA MET A 1 2.99 14.57 -3.87
C MET A 1 3.86 13.48 -3.28
N ALA A 2 3.30 12.29 -3.03
CA ALA A 2 4.05 11.12 -2.58
C ALA A 2 3.82 9.93 -3.52
N THR A 3 4.78 9.02 -3.61
CA THR A 3 4.63 7.79 -4.39
C THR A 3 5.24 6.62 -3.65
N GLY A 4 4.54 5.49 -3.62
CA GLY A 4 5.00 4.27 -2.99
C GLY A 4 4.74 3.05 -3.88
N ILE A 5 5.69 2.11 -3.89
CA ILE A 5 5.62 0.89 -4.70
C ILE A 5 5.63 -0.30 -3.73
N SER A 6 4.77 -1.29 -3.97
CA SER A 6 4.69 -2.52 -3.17
C SER A 6 4.60 -2.20 -1.66
N LEU A 7 5.50 -2.74 -0.83
CA LEU A 7 5.55 -2.44 0.61
C LEU A 7 5.62 -0.93 0.93
N GLY A 8 6.39 -0.16 0.16
CA GLY A 8 6.45 1.30 0.33
C GLY A 8 5.11 1.99 0.04
N GLY A 9 4.33 1.42 -0.88
CA GLY A 9 2.97 1.85 -1.16
C GLY A 9 1.99 1.49 -0.03
N MET A 10 2.15 0.34 0.62
CA MET A 10 1.36 -0.01 1.81
C MET A 10 1.63 0.92 2.99
N ILE A 11 2.91 1.26 3.22
CA ILE A 11 3.31 2.21 4.27
C ILE A 11 2.68 3.58 4.00
N LEU A 12 2.81 4.06 2.76
CA LEU A 12 2.20 5.32 2.34
C LEU A 12 0.67 5.26 2.50
N GLY A 13 0.00 4.23 2.00
CA GLY A 13 -1.44 4.08 2.12
C GLY A 13 -1.93 4.07 3.57
N ASN A 14 -1.23 3.37 4.46
CA ASN A 14 -1.59 3.35 5.89
C ASN A 14 -1.35 4.70 6.54
N TYR A 15 -0.28 5.42 6.16
CA TYR A 15 -0.08 6.80 6.60
C TYR A 15 -1.25 7.69 6.15
N LEU A 16 -1.65 7.62 4.88
CA LEU A 16 -2.76 8.41 4.33
C LEU A 16 -4.09 8.12 5.04
N ALA A 17 -4.40 6.84 5.26
CA ALA A 17 -5.62 6.43 5.93
C ALA A 17 -5.61 6.79 7.43
N THR A 18 -4.48 6.64 8.11
CA THR A 18 -4.37 6.92 9.56
C THR A 18 -4.39 8.42 9.85
N ARG A 19 -3.75 9.22 8.99
CA ARG A 19 -3.62 10.67 9.19
C ARG A 19 -4.75 11.46 8.53
N GLY A 20 -5.52 10.86 7.60
CA GLY A 20 -6.70 11.47 6.98
C GLY A 20 -6.46 12.92 6.57
N GLU A 21 -7.21 13.85 7.18
CA GLU A 21 -7.11 15.29 6.90
C GLU A 21 -5.72 15.88 7.20
N THR A 22 -5.02 15.38 8.22
CA THR A 22 -3.64 15.83 8.49
C THR A 22 -2.69 15.46 7.34
N ALA A 23 -2.89 14.32 6.69
CA ALA A 23 -2.12 14.00 5.48
C ALA A 23 -2.51 14.91 4.31
N ALA A 24 -3.81 15.22 4.15
CA ALA A 24 -4.31 16.14 3.14
C ALA A 24 -3.68 17.54 3.26
N GLN A 25 -3.35 17.99 4.47
CA GLN A 25 -2.64 19.25 4.70
C GLN A 25 -1.26 19.33 4.05
N HIS A 26 -0.55 18.21 3.96
CA HIS A 26 0.84 18.16 3.52
C HIS A 26 1.00 17.59 2.10
N LEU A 27 0.02 16.80 1.63
CA LEU A 27 0.06 16.11 0.35
C LEU A 27 -1.11 16.52 -0.53
N VAL A 28 -0.79 17.05 -1.71
CA VAL A 28 -1.79 17.41 -2.74
C VAL A 28 -2.38 16.16 -3.42
N ALA A 29 -1.57 15.11 -3.57
CA ALA A 29 -1.95 13.84 -4.18
C ALA A 29 -0.92 12.77 -3.84
N ALA A 30 -1.30 11.50 -4.03
CA ALA A 30 -0.44 10.34 -3.89
C ALA A 30 -0.66 9.32 -5.02
N MET A 31 0.37 8.53 -5.30
CA MET A 31 0.29 7.38 -6.20
C MET A 31 0.83 6.14 -5.49
N VAL A 32 0.14 5.02 -5.62
CA VAL A 32 0.62 3.72 -5.15
C VAL A 32 0.62 2.71 -6.28
N LEU A 33 1.65 1.86 -6.32
CA LEU A 33 1.80 0.84 -7.35
C LEU A 33 1.84 -0.54 -6.71
N SER A 34 0.96 -1.43 -7.16
CA SER A 34 0.92 -2.85 -6.83
C SER A 34 0.98 -3.12 -5.33
N ILE A 35 0.03 -2.53 -4.62
CA ILE A 35 -0.08 -2.66 -3.16
C ILE A 35 -1.04 -3.79 -2.80
N PRO A 36 -0.65 -4.77 -1.97
CA PRO A 36 -1.61 -5.75 -1.48
C PRO A 36 -2.60 -5.06 -0.53
N TRP A 37 -3.78 -4.71 -1.06
CA TRP A 37 -4.86 -4.07 -0.30
C TRP A 37 -5.32 -4.95 0.87
N ASN A 38 -5.33 -6.26 0.65
CA ASN A 38 -5.59 -7.29 1.65
C ASN A 38 -4.38 -8.23 1.75
N VAL A 39 -3.63 -8.10 2.85
CA VAL A 39 -2.40 -8.87 3.09
C VAL A 39 -2.69 -10.35 3.31
N PHE A 40 -3.85 -10.70 3.87
CA PHE A 40 -4.24 -12.11 4.04
C PHE A 40 -4.41 -12.80 2.70
N ILE A 41 -5.17 -12.19 1.79
CA ILE A 41 -5.40 -12.72 0.44
C ILE A 41 -4.09 -12.78 -0.36
N GLY A 42 -3.26 -11.72 -0.26
CA GLY A 42 -1.96 -11.69 -0.94
C GLY A 42 -1.00 -12.78 -0.47
N THR A 43 -0.87 -12.98 0.85
CA THR A 43 0.01 -14.02 1.41
C THR A 43 -0.51 -15.42 1.14
N GLU A 44 -1.82 -15.64 1.20
CA GLU A 44 -2.43 -16.92 0.86
C GLU A 44 -2.23 -17.28 -0.62
N SER A 45 -2.33 -16.29 -1.52
CA SER A 45 -2.01 -16.47 -2.95
C SER A 45 -0.55 -16.88 -3.18
N LEU A 46 0.37 -16.38 -2.35
CA LEU A 46 1.77 -16.78 -2.42
C LEU A 46 2.03 -18.19 -1.86
N GLU A 47 1.09 -18.75 -1.12
CA GLU A 47 1.21 -20.06 -0.45
C GLU A 47 0.49 -21.19 -1.21
N LYS A 48 -0.40 -20.88 -2.16
CA LYS A 48 -1.23 -21.87 -2.86
C LYS A 48 -0.57 -22.48 -4.10
N PRO A 49 -0.24 -21.74 -5.18
CA PRO A 49 0.39 -22.34 -6.35
C PRO A 49 1.85 -22.75 -6.09
N LEU A 50 2.26 -23.91 -6.61
CA LEU A 50 3.65 -24.39 -6.49
C LEU A 50 4.68 -23.36 -6.98
N TRP A 51 4.40 -22.66 -8.08
CA TRP A 51 5.27 -21.62 -8.62
C TRP A 51 5.38 -20.42 -7.68
N ASN A 52 4.27 -20.02 -7.05
CA ASN A 52 4.27 -18.92 -6.09
C ASN A 52 4.98 -19.31 -4.79
N LEU A 53 4.92 -20.58 -4.37
CA LEU A 53 5.67 -21.07 -3.22
C LEU A 53 7.20 -20.96 -3.41
N LEU A 54 7.70 -21.21 -4.63
CA LEU A 54 9.11 -21.00 -4.96
C LEU A 54 9.49 -19.51 -4.86
N LEU A 55 8.65 -18.63 -5.40
CA LEU A 55 8.81 -17.18 -5.29
C LEU A 55 8.79 -16.73 -3.81
N ASN A 56 7.80 -17.18 -3.05
CA ASN A 56 7.63 -16.90 -1.62
C ASN A 56 8.86 -17.31 -0.82
N ARG A 57 9.40 -18.50 -1.07
CA ARG A 57 10.62 -18.98 -0.42
C ARG A 57 11.85 -18.17 -0.79
N HIS A 58 11.99 -17.78 -2.06
CA HIS A 58 13.08 -16.91 -2.49
C HIS A 58 13.02 -15.54 -1.79
N LEU A 59 11.83 -14.95 -1.71
CA LEU A 59 11.62 -13.65 -1.05
C LEU A 59 11.87 -13.73 0.46
N ALA A 60 11.36 -14.77 1.12
CA ALA A 60 11.63 -15.01 2.54
C ALA A 60 13.13 -15.11 2.81
N HIS A 61 13.87 -15.82 1.94
CA HIS A 61 15.32 -15.88 2.03
C HIS A 61 15.97 -14.50 1.88
N CYS A 62 15.59 -13.70 0.88
CA CYS A 62 16.10 -12.33 0.71
C CYS A 62 15.81 -11.42 1.93
N LEU A 63 14.64 -11.56 2.56
CA LEU A 63 14.28 -10.84 3.77
C LEU A 63 15.17 -11.27 4.95
N CYS A 64 15.39 -12.58 5.12
CA CYS A 64 16.32 -13.11 6.11
C CYS A 64 17.76 -12.59 5.88
N GLU A 65 18.26 -12.59 4.65
CA GLU A 65 19.58 -12.02 4.32
C GLU A 65 19.66 -10.52 4.67
N SER A 66 18.58 -9.78 4.41
CA SER A 66 18.50 -8.36 4.73
C SER A 66 18.63 -8.13 6.24
N VAL A 67 17.88 -8.88 7.06
CA VAL A 67 18.01 -8.84 8.53
C VAL A 67 19.40 -9.25 8.99
N ARG A 68 19.98 -10.29 8.38
CA ARG A 68 21.33 -10.76 8.72
C ARG A 68 22.39 -9.68 8.46
N SER A 69 22.28 -8.96 7.35
CA SER A 69 23.22 -7.88 7.03
C SER A 69 23.18 -6.73 8.03
N MET A 70 22.01 -6.48 8.62
CA MET A 70 21.80 -5.45 9.66
C MET A 70 22.11 -5.95 11.09
N ARG A 71 22.53 -7.21 11.27
CA ARG A 71 22.73 -7.84 12.59
C ARG A 71 23.49 -6.94 13.57
N LYS A 72 24.63 -6.39 13.16
CA LYS A 72 25.49 -5.56 14.02
C LYS A 72 24.80 -4.28 14.50
N GLN A 73 23.91 -3.72 13.69
CA GLN A 73 23.14 -2.51 14.05
C GLN A 73 21.97 -2.83 14.98
N LEU A 74 21.53 -4.09 14.99
CA LEU A 74 20.40 -4.57 15.77
C LEU A 74 20.84 -5.25 17.08
N GLU A 75 22.13 -5.60 17.21
CA GLU A 75 22.71 -6.27 18.39
C GLU A 75 22.33 -5.56 19.70
N GLY A 76 21.75 -6.32 20.63
CA GLY A 76 21.32 -5.82 21.95
C GLY A 76 19.96 -5.12 21.98
N HIS A 77 19.29 -4.94 20.84
CA HIS A 77 18.07 -4.13 20.73
C HIS A 77 16.83 -4.87 20.18
N TYR A 78 16.92 -6.17 19.90
CA TYR A 78 15.80 -6.95 19.36
C TYR A 78 15.17 -7.94 20.37
N LYS A 79 13.87 -8.19 20.21
CA LYS A 79 13.06 -9.11 21.02
C LYS A 79 12.85 -10.49 20.38
N TRP A 80 13.46 -10.74 19.22
CA TRP A 80 13.28 -11.96 18.42
C TRP A 80 14.58 -12.76 18.34
N ASP A 81 14.47 -14.06 18.09
CA ASP A 81 15.63 -14.94 17.93
C ASP A 81 16.11 -14.93 16.47
N LEU A 82 17.34 -14.46 16.23
CA LEU A 82 17.91 -14.38 14.88
C LEU A 82 17.96 -15.76 14.20
N ASP A 83 18.35 -16.81 14.91
CA ASP A 83 18.47 -18.16 14.32
C ASP A 83 17.09 -18.69 13.92
N HIS A 84 16.06 -18.35 14.71
CA HIS A 84 14.67 -18.69 14.37
C HIS A 84 14.16 -17.89 13.16
N VAL A 85 14.50 -16.59 13.05
CA VAL A 85 14.17 -15.76 11.89
C VAL A 85 14.83 -16.33 10.63
N MET A 86 16.11 -16.74 10.69
CA MET A 86 16.83 -17.31 9.54
C MET A 86 16.21 -18.62 9.01
N GLN A 87 15.42 -19.32 9.83
CA GLN A 87 14.72 -20.54 9.42
C GLN A 87 13.41 -20.28 8.66
N SER A 88 13.03 -19.01 8.42
CA SER A 88 11.80 -18.66 7.73
C SER A 88 11.84 -19.09 6.26
N LYS A 89 10.82 -19.82 5.82
CA LYS A 89 10.68 -20.33 4.45
C LYS A 89 9.57 -19.63 3.67
N THR A 90 8.73 -18.85 4.34
CA THR A 90 7.68 -18.03 3.71
C THR A 90 7.71 -16.62 4.28
N ILE A 91 7.13 -15.67 3.54
CA ILE A 91 6.95 -14.29 4.01
C ILE A 91 6.13 -14.27 5.31
N ARG A 92 5.10 -15.11 5.42
CA ARG A 92 4.30 -15.23 6.65
C ARG A 92 5.13 -15.71 7.85
N GLU A 93 6.00 -16.70 7.66
CA GLU A 93 6.92 -17.14 8.72
C GLU A 93 7.90 -16.01 9.10
N PHE A 94 8.46 -15.32 8.11
CA PHE A 94 9.34 -14.17 8.36
C PHE A 94 8.61 -13.08 9.14
N ASP A 95 7.40 -12.72 8.72
CA ASP A 95 6.58 -11.71 9.39
C ASP A 95 6.22 -12.13 10.81
N SER A 96 5.88 -13.39 11.03
CA SER A 96 5.58 -13.89 12.38
C SER A 96 6.79 -13.89 13.31
N ARG A 97 8.00 -14.18 12.81
CA ARG A 97 9.20 -14.35 13.63
C ARG A 97 9.99 -13.04 13.80
N PHE A 98 9.95 -12.17 12.79
CA PHE A 98 10.67 -10.91 12.77
C PHE A 98 9.72 -9.71 12.82
N THR A 99 8.90 -9.49 11.78
CA THR A 99 8.15 -8.23 11.61
C THR A 99 7.20 -7.95 12.77
N ALA A 100 6.33 -8.90 13.10
CA ALA A 100 5.36 -8.78 14.19
C ALA A 100 6.06 -8.49 15.52
N VAL A 101 7.11 -9.26 15.84
CA VAL A 101 7.86 -9.13 17.09
C VAL A 101 8.63 -7.81 17.16
N GLN A 102 9.31 -7.42 16.08
CA GLN A 102 10.12 -6.20 16.00
C GLN A 102 9.27 -4.95 16.21
N PHE A 103 8.05 -4.93 15.67
CA PHE A 103 7.14 -3.78 15.77
C PHE A 103 6.15 -3.90 16.94
N GLY A 104 6.25 -4.94 17.76
CA GLY A 104 5.47 -5.07 19.00
C GLY A 104 4.02 -5.51 18.80
N PHE A 105 3.70 -6.13 17.67
CA PHE A 105 2.42 -6.80 17.45
C PHE A 105 2.36 -8.10 18.27
N ARG A 106 1.15 -8.46 18.74
CA ARG A 106 0.90 -9.70 19.48
C ARG A 106 1.18 -10.94 18.63
N ASP A 107 0.78 -10.89 17.37
CA ASP A 107 0.90 -11.98 16.40
C ASP A 107 0.92 -11.43 14.96
N VAL A 108 1.24 -12.30 13.99
CA VAL A 108 1.26 -11.95 12.56
C VAL A 108 -0.12 -11.52 12.05
N GLU A 109 -1.19 -12.05 12.63
CA GLU A 109 -2.56 -11.74 12.24
C GLU A 109 -2.94 -10.30 12.64
N GLU A 110 -2.48 -9.82 13.80
CA GLU A 110 -2.62 -8.44 14.23
C GLU A 110 -1.80 -7.50 13.34
N TYR A 111 -0.57 -7.89 13.02
CA TYR A 111 0.23 -7.15 12.04
C TYR A 111 -0.51 -7.05 10.69
N TYR A 112 -1.03 -8.16 10.17
CA TYR A 112 -1.74 -8.17 8.88
C TYR A 112 -3.03 -7.36 8.90
N ARG A 113 -3.86 -7.46 9.96
CA ARG A 113 -5.03 -6.58 10.14
C ARG A 113 -4.62 -5.11 10.16
N THR A 114 -3.53 -4.78 10.83
CA THR A 114 -3.00 -3.41 10.89
C THR A 114 -2.42 -2.95 9.56
N ALA A 115 -1.85 -3.85 8.75
CA ALA A 115 -1.27 -3.52 7.47
C ALA A 115 -2.31 -3.43 6.33
N CYS A 116 -3.43 -4.16 6.42
CA CYS A 116 -4.49 -4.17 5.43
C CYS A 116 -5.08 -2.76 5.22
N LEU A 117 -5.26 -2.38 3.96
CA LEU A 117 -5.87 -1.12 3.55
C LEU A 117 -7.29 -1.28 3.04
N HIS A 118 -7.70 -2.51 2.74
CA HIS A 118 -9.01 -2.84 2.15
C HIS A 118 -10.18 -2.14 2.88
N ASP A 119 -10.18 -2.21 4.22
CA ASP A 119 -11.25 -1.64 5.06
C ASP A 119 -10.99 -0.20 5.54
N LYS A 120 -9.89 0.43 5.08
CA LYS A 120 -9.48 1.77 5.52
C LYS A 120 -9.57 2.82 4.42
N LEU A 121 -10.06 2.45 3.25
CA LEU A 121 -10.10 3.28 2.05
C LEU A 121 -10.86 4.60 2.29
N ASP A 122 -11.95 4.57 3.04
CA ASP A 122 -12.79 5.75 3.33
C ASP A 122 -12.10 6.82 4.19
N ASN A 123 -11.05 6.42 4.91
CA ASN A 123 -10.25 7.33 5.73
C ASN A 123 -9.22 8.12 4.91
N ILE A 124 -9.00 7.75 3.64
CA ILE A 124 -8.05 8.43 2.76
C ILE A 124 -8.70 9.72 2.23
N LYS A 125 -8.12 10.87 2.62
CA LYS A 125 -8.57 12.22 2.23
C LYS A 125 -7.66 12.89 1.21
N VAL A 126 -6.50 12.29 0.94
CA VAL A 126 -5.60 12.72 -0.13
C VAL A 126 -6.03 12.03 -1.43
N PRO A 127 -6.20 12.76 -2.55
CA PRO A 127 -6.40 12.15 -3.85
C PRO A 127 -5.32 11.09 -4.14
N LEU A 128 -5.75 9.84 -4.27
CA LEU A 128 -4.88 8.67 -4.38
C LEU A 128 -5.19 7.91 -5.65
N LEU A 129 -4.18 7.73 -6.50
CA LEU A 129 -4.22 6.83 -7.64
C LEU A 129 -3.48 5.53 -7.32
N CYS A 130 -4.16 4.40 -7.42
CA CYS A 130 -3.54 3.08 -7.37
C CYS A 130 -3.44 2.50 -8.79
N LEU A 131 -2.26 2.06 -9.18
CA LEU A 131 -2.05 1.24 -10.38
C LEU A 131 -1.72 -0.19 -9.95
N THR A 132 -2.44 -1.17 -10.47
CA THR A 132 -2.24 -2.59 -10.16
C THR A 132 -2.56 -3.46 -11.39
N ALA A 133 -2.16 -4.72 -11.38
CA ALA A 133 -2.38 -5.67 -12.45
C ALA A 133 -3.18 -6.89 -11.95
N ALA A 134 -4.12 -7.37 -12.77
CA ALA A 134 -4.94 -8.53 -12.45
C ALA A 134 -4.14 -9.86 -12.40
N ASP A 135 -2.95 -9.88 -13.00
CA ASP A 135 -2.03 -11.02 -12.96
C ASP A 135 -0.90 -10.89 -11.93
N ASP A 136 -1.03 -9.97 -10.96
CA ASP A 136 -0.09 -9.81 -9.86
C ASP A 136 -0.28 -10.94 -8.81
N PRO A 137 0.73 -11.82 -8.57
CA PRO A 137 0.61 -12.90 -7.60
C PRO A 137 0.55 -12.42 -6.15
N PHE A 138 0.98 -11.19 -5.85
CA PHE A 138 0.92 -10.58 -4.52
C PHE A 138 -0.43 -9.94 -4.22
N GLN A 139 -1.24 -9.66 -5.24
CA GLN A 139 -2.49 -8.93 -5.10
C GLN A 139 -3.57 -9.54 -6.00
N PRO A 140 -4.13 -10.71 -5.60
CA PRO A 140 -5.27 -11.30 -6.30
C PRO A 140 -6.44 -10.34 -6.43
N MET A 141 -7.21 -10.51 -7.50
CA MET A 141 -8.37 -9.65 -7.82
C MET A 141 -9.38 -9.57 -6.67
N GLU A 142 -9.58 -10.67 -5.93
CA GLU A 142 -10.54 -10.71 -4.80
C GLU A 142 -10.09 -9.82 -3.63
N GLY A 143 -8.80 -9.51 -3.53
CA GLY A 143 -8.25 -8.63 -2.50
C GLY A 143 -8.39 -7.14 -2.82
N ILE A 144 -8.76 -6.78 -4.05
CA ILE A 144 -8.82 -5.39 -4.51
C ILE A 144 -10.20 -4.79 -4.17
N PRO A 145 -10.28 -3.68 -3.42
CA PRO A 145 -11.55 -3.09 -2.99
C PRO A 145 -12.20 -2.25 -4.10
N ILE A 146 -12.48 -2.85 -5.26
CA ILE A 146 -13.02 -2.15 -6.44
C ILE A 146 -14.35 -1.47 -6.12
N GLU A 147 -15.24 -2.15 -5.39
CA GLU A 147 -16.55 -1.61 -5.04
C GLU A 147 -16.43 -0.40 -4.09
N ALA A 148 -15.59 -0.49 -3.06
CA ALA A 148 -15.35 0.62 -2.14
C ALA A 148 -14.68 1.81 -2.86
N ALA A 149 -13.70 1.55 -3.72
CA ALA A 149 -13.06 2.57 -4.54
C ALA A 149 -14.05 3.28 -5.48
N SER A 150 -15.01 2.55 -6.07
CA SER A 150 -16.03 3.14 -6.95
C SER A 150 -16.96 4.14 -6.25
N ARG A 151 -17.10 4.04 -4.93
CA ARG A 151 -17.86 4.97 -4.09
C ARG A 151 -17.01 6.10 -3.50
N SER A 152 -15.69 6.00 -3.62
CA SER A 152 -14.77 6.99 -3.07
C SER A 152 -14.65 8.20 -4.00
N SER A 153 -14.68 9.39 -3.43
CA SER A 153 -14.33 10.63 -4.16
C SER A 153 -12.82 10.91 -4.18
N HIS A 154 -12.02 10.16 -3.43
CA HIS A 154 -10.58 10.42 -3.25
C HIS A 154 -9.69 9.32 -3.84
N VAL A 155 -10.19 8.09 -3.98
CA VAL A 155 -9.36 6.94 -4.38
C VAL A 155 -9.81 6.40 -5.73
N ALA A 156 -8.88 6.37 -6.68
CA ALA A 156 -9.07 5.72 -7.97
C ALA A 156 -8.13 4.50 -8.09
N ILE A 157 -8.66 3.36 -8.52
CA ILE A 157 -7.87 2.15 -8.77
C ILE A 157 -7.92 1.83 -10.26
N VAL A 158 -6.75 1.82 -10.89
CA VAL A 158 -6.56 1.37 -12.27
C VAL A 158 -6.03 -0.06 -12.23
N VAL A 159 -6.84 -0.98 -12.75
CA VAL A 159 -6.46 -2.39 -12.88
C VAL A 159 -6.15 -2.68 -14.35
N THR A 160 -4.92 -3.08 -14.64
CA THR A 160 -4.55 -3.58 -15.97
C THR A 160 -4.75 -5.09 -16.04
N ALA A 161 -5.05 -5.63 -17.22
CA ALA A 161 -5.17 -7.09 -17.39
C ALA A 161 -3.84 -7.81 -17.18
N ARG A 162 -2.72 -7.12 -17.49
CA ARG A 162 -1.36 -7.63 -17.40
C ARG A 162 -0.43 -6.55 -16.87
N GLY A 163 0.61 -6.98 -16.18
CA GLY A 163 1.65 -6.11 -15.65
C GLY A 163 2.53 -6.80 -14.62
N GLY A 164 2.09 -7.96 -14.09
CA GLY A 164 2.73 -8.61 -12.96
C GLY A 164 2.82 -7.67 -11.76
N HIS A 165 3.75 -7.96 -10.84
CA HIS A 165 3.88 -7.14 -9.64
C HIS A 165 4.40 -5.73 -9.92
N ILE A 166 5.38 -5.53 -10.79
CA ILE A 166 5.96 -4.20 -11.08
C ILE A 166 6.36 -4.05 -12.55
N GLY A 167 5.96 -4.99 -13.40
CA GLY A 167 6.46 -5.12 -14.76
C GLY A 167 5.95 -4.03 -15.70
N PHE A 168 4.62 -3.83 -15.75
CA PHE A 168 3.92 -2.78 -16.52
C PHE A 168 4.57 -2.37 -17.87
N MET A 169 5.20 -3.31 -18.59
CA MET A 169 5.97 -3.01 -19.80
C MET A 169 5.06 -2.68 -20.97
N GLU A 170 5.50 -1.80 -21.86
CA GLU A 170 4.75 -1.42 -23.06
C GLU A 170 5.50 -1.78 -24.35
N GLY A 171 4.73 -2.09 -25.40
CA GLY A 171 5.26 -2.39 -26.73
C GLY A 171 5.72 -3.84 -26.90
N ILE A 172 5.97 -4.22 -28.16
CA ILE A 172 6.48 -5.55 -28.54
C ILE A 172 7.95 -5.69 -28.15
N PHE A 173 8.69 -4.58 -28.21
CA PHE A 173 10.07 -4.47 -27.75
C PHE A 173 10.09 -3.54 -26.53
N PRO A 174 10.30 -4.07 -25.32
CA PRO A 174 10.24 -3.29 -24.08
C PRO A 174 11.53 -2.49 -23.88
N THR A 175 11.90 -1.67 -24.86
CA THR A 175 13.09 -0.81 -24.84
C THR A 175 12.78 0.60 -24.30
N ASN A 176 11.52 0.86 -23.94
CA ASN A 176 10.98 2.18 -23.58
C ASN A 176 10.49 2.23 -22.11
N THR A 177 9.97 3.40 -21.73
CA THR A 177 9.28 3.68 -20.45
C THR A 177 8.12 2.73 -20.20
N TYR A 178 7.91 2.36 -18.93
CA TYR A 178 6.83 1.47 -18.53
C TYR A 178 5.49 2.23 -18.50
N TYR A 179 4.37 1.52 -18.56
CA TYR A 179 3.03 2.09 -18.42
C TYR A 179 2.88 2.84 -17.09
N SER A 180 3.50 2.31 -16.03
CA SER A 180 3.60 2.98 -14.73
C SER A 180 4.22 4.37 -14.83
N ASP A 181 5.28 4.53 -15.63
CA ASP A 181 5.95 5.83 -15.83
C ASP A 181 5.04 6.80 -16.59
N ARG A 182 4.30 6.29 -17.58
CA ARG A 182 3.35 7.09 -18.35
C ARG A 182 2.21 7.60 -17.46
N ILE A 183 1.63 6.73 -16.63
CA ILE A 183 0.59 7.10 -15.67
C ILE A 183 1.13 8.10 -14.64
N TYR A 184 2.33 7.86 -14.10
CA TYR A 184 2.96 8.80 -13.18
C TYR A 184 3.15 10.18 -13.82
N LYS A 185 3.67 10.26 -15.05
CA LYS A 185 3.82 11.52 -15.79
C LYS A 185 2.48 12.22 -16.02
N GLN A 186 1.44 11.47 -16.39
CA GLN A 186 0.10 12.02 -16.61
C GLN A 186 -0.49 12.58 -15.31
N LEU A 187 -0.34 11.85 -14.20
CA LEU A 187 -0.79 12.29 -12.87
C LEU A 187 -0.06 13.57 -12.45
N VAL A 188 1.27 13.59 -12.53
CA VAL A 188 2.08 14.76 -12.21
C VAL A 188 1.66 15.96 -13.07
N LYS A 189 1.54 15.78 -14.39
CA LYS A 189 1.10 16.85 -15.30
C LYS A 189 -0.30 17.34 -14.94
N GLY A 190 -1.24 16.43 -14.68
CA GLY A 190 -2.61 16.76 -14.29
C GLY A 190 -2.66 17.58 -12.99
N ILE A 191 -1.87 17.20 -11.98
CA ILE A 191 -1.77 17.94 -10.72
C ILE A 191 -1.23 19.35 -10.95
N PHE A 192 -0.13 19.50 -11.70
CA PHE A 192 0.46 20.82 -11.94
C PHE A 192 -0.42 21.72 -12.80
N SER A 193 -1.10 21.18 -13.81
CA SER A 193 -2.01 21.93 -14.66
C SER A 193 -3.28 22.41 -13.94
N ASN A 194 -3.70 21.71 -12.89
CA ASN A 194 -4.92 22.02 -12.13
C ASN A 194 -4.62 22.38 -10.68
N LEU A 195 -3.41 22.82 -10.34
CA LEU A 195 -2.98 22.96 -8.95
C LEU A 195 -3.81 24.00 -8.19
N SER A 196 -4.23 25.08 -8.86
CA SER A 196 -5.14 26.09 -8.31
C SER A 196 -6.52 25.50 -8.03
N ASP A 197 -7.07 24.71 -8.96
CA ASP A 197 -8.37 24.06 -8.79
C ASP A 197 -8.33 22.99 -7.71
N MET A 198 -7.26 22.20 -7.63
CA MET A 198 -7.08 21.19 -6.58
C MET A 198 -6.97 21.82 -5.19
N LYS A 199 -6.31 22.98 -5.08
CA LYS A 199 -6.28 23.73 -3.81
C LYS A 199 -7.66 24.27 -3.45
N ARG A 200 -8.39 24.83 -4.42
CA ARG A 200 -9.75 25.35 -4.21
C ARG A 200 -10.75 24.26 -3.82
N ILE A 201 -10.79 23.14 -4.56
CA ILE A 201 -11.65 21.98 -4.24
C ILE A 201 -11.36 21.48 -2.83
N ARG A 202 -10.09 21.49 -2.42
CA ARG A 202 -9.70 21.12 -1.07
C ARG A 202 -10.19 22.13 -0.01
N GLU A 203 -10.07 23.43 -0.26
CA GLU A 203 -10.60 24.46 0.64
C GLU A 203 -12.12 24.35 0.79
N GLU A 204 -12.84 24.11 -0.31
CA GLU A 204 -14.30 23.90 -0.32
C GLU A 204 -14.70 22.62 0.42
N ALA A 205 -13.95 21.52 0.26
CA ALA A 205 -14.18 20.27 1.00
C ALA A 205 -13.91 20.42 2.51
N ASP A 206 -12.85 21.14 2.88
CA ASP A 206 -12.51 21.45 4.28
C ASP A 206 -13.61 22.32 4.93
N GLU A 207 -14.15 23.30 4.20
CA GLU A 207 -15.25 24.15 4.67
C GLU A 207 -16.56 23.36 4.84
N HIS A 208 -16.89 22.51 3.87
CA HIS A 208 -18.06 21.63 3.95
C HIS A 208 -17.97 20.66 5.14
N ALA A 209 -16.81 20.03 5.35
CA ALA A 209 -16.58 19.14 6.49
C ALA A 209 -16.72 19.87 7.84
N ARG A 210 -16.25 21.13 7.94
CA ARG A 210 -16.41 21.97 9.14
C ARG A 210 -17.87 22.30 9.42
N LEU A 211 -18.63 22.69 8.40
CA LEU A 211 -20.05 23.02 8.53
C LEU A 211 -20.87 21.80 9.01
N MET A 212 -20.60 20.62 8.45
CA MET A 212 -21.25 19.37 8.86
C MET A 212 -20.90 18.98 10.31
N ALA A 213 -19.65 19.17 10.74
CA ALA A 213 -19.22 18.93 12.11
C ALA A 213 -19.83 19.92 13.12
N CYS A 214 -20.12 21.16 12.70
CA CYS A 214 -20.81 22.15 13.53
C CYS A 214 -22.29 21.78 13.72
N SER A 215 -22.99 21.43 12.63
CA SER A 215 -24.41 21.03 12.69
C SER A 215 -24.65 19.76 13.51
N ALA A 216 -23.73 18.79 13.46
CA ALA A 216 -23.80 17.58 14.28
C ALA A 216 -23.69 17.86 15.79
N LYS A 217 -23.04 18.96 16.21
CA LYS A 217 -22.94 19.36 17.61
C LYS A 217 -24.20 20.06 18.12
N GLU A 218 -24.90 20.80 17.26
CA GLU A 218 -26.14 21.50 17.61
C GLU A 218 -27.34 20.56 17.76
N THR A 219 -27.30 19.38 17.14
CA THR A 219 -28.39 18.39 17.19
C THR A 219 -28.34 17.49 18.44
N VAL A 220 -27.28 17.61 19.25
CA VAL A 220 -27.05 16.80 20.47
C VAL A 220 -27.16 17.65 21.76
N SER A 221 -27.55 18.93 21.64
CA SER A 221 -27.88 19.82 22.76
C SER A 221 -29.39 20.02 22.88
#